data_AF-A0A948CPS9-F1
#
_entry.id   AF-A0A948CPS9-F1
#
_cell.length_a   1.000
_cell.length_b   1.000
_cell.length_c   1.000
_cell.angle_alpha   90.00
_cell.angle_beta   90.00
_cell.angle_gamma   90.00
#
_symmetry.space_group_name_H-M   'P 1'
#
loop_
_entity.id
_entity.type
_entity.pdbx_description
1 polymer ?
#
loop_
_entity_poly.entity_id
_entity_poly.type
_entity_poly.pdbx_seq_one_letter_code
_entity_poly.pdbx_strand_id
1 'polypeptide(L)'
;ACIADDVLSAGLLADELAEAASIAKSYCSEAYFKNAGEALQMHGGVGFTWEYDVHLYFKRAKASEHFLGNSSYHRERVAGGLLD
;
A
#
# COMPACT_ATOMS: atom_id res chain seq x y z
N ALA A 1 0.08 -7.87 22.13
CA ALA A 1 -0.23 -6.44 21.93
C ALA A 1 -0.48 -6.23 20.44
N CYS A 2 -1.54 -5.50 20.06
CA CYS A 2 -1.73 -5.08 18.67
C CYS A 2 -0.69 -3.98 18.35
N ILE A 3 -0.29 -3.79 17.07
CA ILE A 3 0.57 -2.65 16.67
C ILE A 3 0.00 -1.31 17.18
N ALA A 4 -1.34 -1.18 17.18
CA ALA A 4 -2.01 0.00 17.71
C ALA A 4 -1.78 0.22 19.22
N ASP A 5 -1.70 -0.86 19.99
CA ASP A 5 -1.42 -0.81 21.43
C ASP A 5 0.03 -0.34 21.66
N ASP A 6 0.97 -0.88 20.88
CA ASP A 6 2.39 -0.54 20.96
C ASP A 6 2.67 0.94 20.62
N VAL A 7 1.93 1.50 19.65
CA VAL A 7 1.95 2.95 19.35
C VAL A 7 1.41 3.76 20.53
N LEU A 8 0.25 3.38 21.07
CA LEU A 8 -0.44 4.14 22.11
C LEU A 8 0.26 4.08 23.47
N SER A 9 0.92 2.97 23.78
CA SER A 9 1.65 2.76 25.03
C SER A 9 3.10 3.23 24.97
N ALA A 10 3.57 3.75 23.84
CA ALA A 10 4.99 4.00 23.58
C ALA A 10 5.85 2.77 23.92
N GLY A 11 5.43 1.61 23.42
CA GLY A 11 6.14 0.35 23.65
C GLY A 11 7.46 0.28 22.88
N LEU A 12 8.14 -0.86 23.01
CA LEU A 12 9.55 -1.01 22.61
C LEU A 12 9.82 -0.76 21.12
N LEU A 13 8.81 -0.91 20.25
CA LEU A 13 8.97 -0.71 18.80
C LEU A 13 8.45 0.65 18.33
N ALA A 14 7.90 1.50 19.22
CA ALA A 14 7.16 2.71 18.83
C ALA A 14 7.94 3.61 17.87
N ASP A 15 9.26 3.73 18.07
CA ASP A 15 10.14 4.56 17.24
C ASP A 15 10.33 3.99 15.81
N GLU A 16 10.26 2.67 15.63
CA GLU A 16 10.45 1.98 14.35
C GLU A 16 9.16 1.91 13.51
N LEU A 17 7.99 2.04 14.14
CA LEU A 17 6.69 1.80 13.49
C LEU A 17 6.38 2.78 12.36
N ALA A 18 6.82 4.04 12.47
CA ALA A 18 6.59 5.05 11.43
C ALA A 18 7.37 4.75 10.14
N GLU A 19 8.61 4.28 10.28
CA GLU A 19 9.45 3.83 9.17
C GLU A 19 8.86 2.57 8.55
N ALA A 20 8.57 1.55 9.38
CA ALA A 20 7.99 0.29 8.94
C ALA A 20 6.67 0.49 8.18
N ALA A 21 5.81 1.40 8.66
CA ALA A 21 4.56 1.75 7.98
C ALA A 21 4.81 2.38 6.60
N SER A 22 5.82 3.26 6.46
CA SER A 22 6.16 3.88 5.18
C SER A 22 6.74 2.86 4.19
N ILE A 23 7.62 1.97 4.66
CA ILE A 23 8.17 0.86 3.85
C ILE A 23 7.02 -0.03 3.35
N ALA A 24 6.18 -0.52 4.27
CA ALA A 24 5.06 -1.40 3.93
C ALA A 24 4.08 -0.72 2.94
N LYS A 25 3.74 0.55 3.18
CA LYS A 25 2.84 1.30 2.31
C LYS A 25 3.41 1.50 0.90
N SER A 26 4.71 1.79 0.78
CA SER A 26 5.35 1.95 -0.53
C SER A 26 5.36 0.66 -1.35
N TYR A 27 5.72 -0.46 -0.72
CA TYR A 27 5.82 -1.77 -1.36
C TYR A 27 4.44 -2.32 -1.73
N CYS A 28 3.51 -2.33 -0.77
CA CYS A 28 2.18 -2.90 -0.98
C CYS A 28 1.35 -2.11 -2.00
N SER A 29 1.53 -0.78 -2.10
CA SER A 29 0.79 0.02 -3.09
C SER A 29 1.22 -0.33 -4.52
N GLU A 30 2.52 -0.46 -4.78
CA GLU A 30 3.03 -0.87 -6.09
C GLU A 30 2.66 -2.31 -6.43
N ALA A 31 2.81 -3.23 -5.46
CA ALA A 31 2.45 -4.63 -5.64
C ALA A 31 0.95 -4.78 -5.93
N TYR A 32 0.07 -4.09 -5.21
CA TYR A 32 -1.36 -4.19 -5.42
C TYR A 32 -1.77 -3.63 -6.79
N PHE A 33 -1.26 -2.47 -7.18
CA PHE A 33 -1.56 -1.89 -8.49
C PHE A 33 -1.10 -2.81 -9.62
N LYS A 34 0.12 -3.34 -9.54
CA LYS A 34 0.67 -4.29 -10.52
C LYS A 34 -0.20 -5.56 -10.61
N ASN A 35 -0.41 -6.24 -9.49
CA ASN A 35 -1.11 -7.52 -9.48
C ASN A 35 -2.58 -7.38 -9.90
N ALA A 36 -3.26 -6.30 -9.51
CA ALA A 36 -4.63 -6.04 -9.93
C ALA A 36 -4.71 -5.73 -11.44
N GLY A 37 -3.72 -5.02 -11.99
CA GLY A 37 -3.60 -4.78 -13.43
C GLY A 37 -3.35 -6.05 -14.22
N GLU A 38 -2.43 -6.91 -13.75
CA GLU A 38 -2.14 -8.21 -14.37
C GLU A 38 -3.35 -9.14 -14.32
N ALA A 39 -4.05 -9.21 -13.19
CA ALA A 39 -5.28 -9.97 -13.07
C ALA A 39 -6.35 -9.48 -14.06
N LEU A 40 -6.54 -8.16 -14.17
CA LEU A 40 -7.47 -7.57 -15.14
C LEU A 40 -7.08 -7.92 -16.58
N GLN A 41 -5.79 -7.83 -16.92
CA GLN A 41 -5.27 -8.17 -18.24
C GLN A 41 -5.48 -9.64 -18.58
N MET A 42 -5.30 -10.57 -17.63
CA MET A 42 -5.53 -12.00 -17.83
C MET A 42 -6.99 -12.34 -18.15
N HIS A 43 -7.94 -11.55 -17.65
CA HIS A 43 -9.36 -11.70 -17.99
C HIS A 43 -9.69 -11.07 -19.35
N GLY A 44 -8.84 -10.20 -19.89
CA GLY A 44 -9.13 -9.46 -21.12
C GLY A 44 -10.34 -8.53 -20.96
N GLY A 45 -11.09 -8.31 -22.04
CA GLY A 45 -12.22 -7.36 -22.05
C GLY A 45 -13.33 -7.69 -21.06
N VAL A 46 -13.59 -8.98 -20.80
CA VAL A 46 -14.60 -9.41 -19.82
C VAL A 46 -14.21 -9.05 -18.38
N GLY A 47 -12.94 -8.75 -18.13
CA GLY A 47 -12.50 -8.26 -16.83
C GLY A 47 -13.13 -6.92 -16.43
N PHE A 48 -13.59 -6.12 -17.40
CA PHE A 48 -14.25 -4.82 -17.18
C PHE A 48 -15.78 -4.89 -17.07
N THR A 49 -16.37 -6.07 -17.22
CA THR A 49 -17.82 -6.23 -17.20
C THR A 49 -18.31 -6.63 -15.80
N TRP A 50 -19.63 -6.75 -15.63
CA TRP A 50 -20.27 -7.01 -14.32
C TRP A 50 -20.21 -8.48 -13.90
N GLU A 51 -19.81 -9.36 -14.80
CA GLU A 51 -19.70 -10.80 -14.60
C GLU A 51 -18.50 -11.17 -13.72
N TYR A 52 -17.48 -10.30 -13.64
CA TYR A 52 -16.27 -10.53 -12.85
C TYR A 52 -15.86 -9.29 -12.05
N ASP A 53 -15.61 -9.49 -10.76
CA ASP A 53 -15.23 -8.41 -9.85
C ASP A 53 -13.78 -7.92 -10.00
N VAL A 54 -12.98 -8.47 -10.92
CA VAL A 54 -11.55 -8.14 -11.07
C VAL A 54 -11.30 -6.64 -11.29
N HIS A 55 -12.19 -5.96 -12.04
CA HIS A 55 -12.13 -4.51 -12.22
C HIS A 55 -12.35 -3.71 -10.92
N LEU A 56 -13.04 -4.26 -9.92
CA LEU A 56 -13.18 -3.63 -8.60
C LEU A 56 -11.83 -3.57 -7.87
N TYR A 57 -11.02 -4.62 -7.98
CA TYR A 57 -9.69 -4.66 -7.38
C TYR A 57 -8.72 -3.68 -8.04
N PHE A 58 -8.76 -3.55 -9.37
CA PHE A 58 -7.95 -2.56 -10.08
C PHE A 58 -8.33 -1.12 -9.68
N LYS A 59 -9.63 -0.81 -9.67
CA LYS A 59 -10.13 0.50 -9.19
C LYS A 59 -9.72 0.79 -7.75
N ARG A 60 -9.82 -0.22 -6.87
CA ARG A 60 -9.42 -0.09 -5.46
C ARG A 60 -7.91 0.09 -5.32
N ALA A 61 -7.09 -0.65 -6.06
CA ALA A 61 -5.65 -0.49 -6.05
C ALA A 61 -5.25 0.93 -6.43
N LYS A 62 -5.87 1.50 -7.47
CA LYS A 62 -5.64 2.89 -7.88
C LYS A 62 -6.08 3.90 -6.82
N ALA A 63 -7.25 3.71 -6.21
CA ALA A 63 -7.72 4.60 -5.14
C ALA A 63 -6.81 4.52 -3.89
N SER A 64 -6.43 3.31 -3.49
CA SER A 64 -5.56 3.07 -2.33
C SER A 64 -4.12 3.55 -2.56
N GLU A 65 -3.61 3.54 -3.78
CA GLU A 65 -2.29 4.08 -4.12
C GLU A 65 -2.15 5.55 -3.69
N HIS A 66 -3.20 6.36 -3.86
CA HIS A 66 -3.18 7.77 -3.48
C HIS A 66 -3.56 8.00 -2.01
N PHE A 67 -4.30 7.09 -1.40
CA PHE A 67 -4.72 7.21 0.00
C PHE A 67 -3.52 7.10 0.94
N LEU A 68 -3.39 8.07 1.86
CA LEU A 68 -2.31 8.22 2.85
C LEU A 68 -0.90 8.46 2.26
N GLY A 69 -0.81 8.81 0.98
CA GLY A 69 0.46 9.03 0.29
C GLY A 69 0.82 7.87 -0.64
N ASN A 70 1.48 8.20 -1.75
CA ASN A 70 1.90 7.22 -2.76
C ASN A 70 3.30 6.66 -2.45
N SER A 71 3.72 5.65 -3.20
CA SER A 71 5.01 4.98 -2.97
C SER A 71 6.22 5.91 -3.06
N SER A 72 6.18 6.91 -3.95
CA SER A 72 7.23 7.94 -4.03
C SER A 72 7.33 8.76 -2.76
N TYR A 73 6.19 9.22 -2.24
CA TYR A 73 6.11 9.98 -0.98
C TYR A 73 6.67 9.18 0.21
N HIS A 74 6.31 7.90 0.33
CA HIS A 74 6.80 7.07 1.43
C HIS A 74 8.28 6.71 1.31
N ARG A 75 8.79 6.48 0.08
CA ARG A 75 10.23 6.28 -0.13
C ARG A 75 11.04 7.51 0.25
N GLU A 76 10.55 8.71 -0.08
CA GLU A 76 11.20 9.96 0.31
C GLU A 76 11.25 10.14 1.83
N ARG A 77 10.15 9.80 2.55
CA ARG A 77 10.13 9.84 4.02
C ARG A 77 11.17 8.92 4.65
N VAL A 78 11.31 7.71 4.13
CA VAL A 78 12.31 6.74 4.61
C VAL A 78 13.72 7.26 4.30
N ALA A 79 13.94 7.79 3.09
CA ALA A 79 15.22 8.37 2.71
C ALA A 79 15.63 9.53 3.62
N GLY A 80 14.70 10.43 3.96
CA GLY A 80 14.94 11.51 4.92
C GLY A 80 15.38 11.00 6.29
N GLY A 81 14.66 10.01 6.85
CA GLY A 81 15.00 9.43 8.15
C GLY A 81 16.32 8.65 8.19
N LEU A 82 16.85 8.20 7.05
CA LEU A 82 18.16 7.52 6.97
C LEU A 82 19.35 8.49 6.82
N LEU A 83 19.10 9.74 6.43
CA LEU A 83 20.15 10.74 6.20
C LEU A 83 20.39 11.67 7.40
N ASP A 84 19.46 11.67 8.36
CA ASP A 84 19.56 12.38 9.65
C ASP A 84 20.35 11.55 10.70
#